data_AF-A0A0N7LQD9-F1
#
_entry.id   AF-A0A0N7LQD9-F1
#
_cell.length_a   1.000
_cell.length_b   1.000
_cell.length_c   1.000
_cell.angle_alpha   90.00
_cell.angle_beta   90.00
_cell.angle_gamma   90.00
#
_symmetry.space_group_name_H-M   'P 1'
#
loop_
_entity.id
_entity.type
_entity.pdbx_description
1 polymer ?
#
loop_
_entity_poly.entity_id
_entity_poly.type
_entity_poly.pdbx_seq_one_letter_code
_entity_poly.pdbx_strand_id
1 'polypeptide(L)' 'MVDDDPQPVGYYNAHDIWTLDPKPADQLVYDAFASGVVDLLQVLDDNKTMMSRDVYARLFASLLDLSRTLGEYEDGWKPD' A
#
# COMPACT_ATOMS: atom_id res chain seq x y z
N MET A 1 20.84 -23.06 -6.68
CA MET A 1 19.81 -22.18 -7.25
C MET A 1 19.15 -21.54 -6.06
N VAL A 2 19.25 -20.21 -5.94
CA VAL A 2 18.40 -19.49 -5.00
C VAL A 2 17.03 -19.44 -5.69
N ASP A 3 16.00 -19.95 -5.03
CA ASP A 3 14.63 -19.74 -5.48
C ASP A 3 14.38 -18.23 -5.42
N ASP A 4 14.37 -17.58 -6.58
CA ASP A 4 14.05 -16.15 -6.72
C ASP A 4 12.53 -15.88 -6.63
N ASP A 5 11.75 -16.89 -6.25
CA ASP A 5 10.32 -16.77 -6.09
C ASP A 5 9.97 -15.94 -4.83
N PRO A 6 8.99 -15.02 -4.93
CA PRO A 6 8.52 -14.25 -3.78
C PRO A 6 8.12 -15.15 -2.62
N GLN A 7 8.65 -14.88 -1.44
CA GLN A 7 8.33 -15.65 -0.25
C GLN A 7 7.04 -15.12 0.41
N PRO A 8 6.42 -15.87 1.34
CA PRO A 8 5.35 -15.32 2.16
C PRO A 8 5.85 -14.16 3.03
N VAL A 9 4.99 -13.19 3.35
CA VAL A 9 5.33 -12.04 4.21
C VAL A 9 5.98 -12.45 5.54
N GLY A 10 5.57 -13.59 6.10
CA GLY A 10 6.14 -14.14 7.34
C GLY A 10 7.64 -14.47 7.23
N TYR A 11 8.13 -14.84 6.05
CA TYR A 11 9.54 -15.09 5.81
C TYR A 11 10.36 -13.79 5.88
N TYR A 12 9.89 -12.73 5.21
CA TYR A 12 10.55 -11.43 5.24
C TYR A 12 10.60 -10.84 6.66
N ASN A 13 9.47 -10.90 7.39
CA ASN A 13 9.39 -10.44 8.78
C ASN A 13 10.33 -11.20 9.72
N ALA A 14 10.40 -12.53 9.59
CA ALA A 14 11.23 -13.36 10.46
C ALA A 14 12.75 -13.14 10.25
N HIS A 15 13.14 -12.68 9.06
CA HIS A 15 14.54 -12.49 8.67
C HIS A 15 14.96 -11.02 8.57
N ASP A 16 14.02 -10.08 8.69
CA ASP A 16 14.25 -8.63 8.54
C ASP A 16 14.96 -8.26 7.23
N ILE A 17 14.47 -8.82 6.12
CA ILE A 17 15.07 -8.69 4.77
C ILE A 17 14.21 -7.87 3.83
N TRP A 18 13.53 -6.84 4.34
CA TRP A 18 12.76 -5.92 3.51
C TRP A 18 13.68 -5.16 2.56
N THR A 19 13.31 -5.09 1.28
CA THR A 19 14.11 -4.38 0.26
C THR A 19 14.16 -2.89 0.58
N LEU A 20 15.36 -2.37 0.86
CA LEU A 20 15.63 -0.95 1.07
C LEU A 20 16.08 -0.22 -0.21
N ASP A 21 16.37 -0.98 -1.28
CA ASP A 21 16.80 -0.45 -2.59
C ASP A 21 15.80 -0.89 -3.68
N PRO A 22 14.68 -0.16 -3.85
CA PRO A 22 13.64 -0.51 -4.81
C PRO A 22 14.16 -0.44 -6.25
N LYS A 23 13.77 -1.40 -7.08
CA LYS A 23 14.01 -1.34 -8.52
C LYS A 23 13.04 -0.35 -9.16
N PRO A 24 13.34 0.18 -10.36
CA PRO A 24 12.41 1.05 -11.09
C PRO A 24 11.02 0.43 -11.33
N ALA A 25 10.94 -0.91 -11.43
CA ALA A 25 9.67 -1.61 -11.55
C ALA A 25 8.85 -1.57 -10.25
N ASP A 26 9.50 -1.60 -9.08
CA ASP A 26 8.84 -1.50 -7.77
C ASP A 26 8.23 -0.10 -7.61
N GLN A 27 8.95 0.94 -8.06
CA GLN A 27 8.45 2.31 -8.14
C GLN A 27 7.18 2.43 -8.98
N LEU A 28 7.20 1.88 -10.19
CA LEU A 28 6.04 1.93 -11.08
C LEU A 28 4.81 1.24 -10.48
N VAL A 29 4.99 0.09 -9.83
CA VAL A 29 3.89 -0.64 -9.18
C VAL A 29 3.35 0.17 -8.01
N TYR A 30 4.23 0.67 -7.16
CA TYR A 30 3.85 1.46 -6.00
C TYR A 30 3.09 2.74 -6.37
N ASP A 31 3.57 3.50 -7.36
CA ASP A 31 2.91 4.72 -7.83
C ASP A 31 1.49 4.41 -8.34
N ALA A 32 1.31 3.28 -9.03
CA ALA A 32 0.00 2.83 -9.47
C ALA A 32 -0.92 2.45 -8.30
N PHE A 33 -0.40 1.78 -7.26
CA PHE A 33 -1.16 1.47 -6.05
C PHE A 33 -1.55 2.76 -5.29
N ALA A 34 -0.62 3.70 -5.11
CA ALA A 34 -0.88 4.98 -4.47
C ALA A 34 -1.97 5.77 -5.20
N SER A 35 -1.90 5.86 -6.54
CA SER A 35 -2.95 6.47 -7.36
C SER A 35 -4.30 5.76 -7.18
N GLY A 36 -4.31 4.43 -7.19
CA GLY A 36 -5.55 3.66 -7.03
C GLY A 36 -6.20 3.87 -5.66
N VAL A 37 -5.43 4.08 -4.59
CA VAL A 37 -5.97 4.41 -3.26
C VAL A 37 -6.70 5.75 -3.29
N VAL A 38 -6.15 6.76 -3.97
CA VAL A 38 -6.79 8.07 -4.13
C VAL A 38 -8.12 7.94 -4.88
N ASP A 39 -8.14 7.18 -5.97
CA ASP A 39 -9.37 6.94 -6.74
C ASP A 39 -10.45 6.23 -5.91
N LEU A 40 -10.06 5.23 -5.12
CA LEU A 40 -10.99 4.52 -4.22
C LEU A 40 -11.52 5.42 -3.11
N LEU A 41 -10.68 6.30 -2.56
CA LEU A 41 -11.11 7.31 -1.58
C LEU A 41 -12.12 8.28 -2.17
N GLN A 42 -11.92 8.72 -3.42
CA GLN A 42 -12.86 9.60 -4.11
C GLN A 42 -14.23 8.92 -4.29
N VAL A 43 -14.25 7.66 -4.74
CA VAL A 43 -15.49 6.88 -4.86
C VAL A 43 -16.21 6.76 -3.51
N LEU A 44 -15.46 6.55 -2.43
CA LEU A 44 -16.03 6.50 -1.07
C LEU A 44 -16.62 7.84 -0.63
N ASP A 45 -15.92 8.95 -0.87
CA ASP A 45 -16.41 10.27 -0.46
C ASP A 45 -17.65 10.69 -1.26
N ASP A 46 -17.67 10.40 -2.56
CA ASP A 46 -18.80 10.69 -3.46
C ASP A 46 -20.07 9.95 -3.04
N ASN A 47 -19.94 8.75 -2.47
CA ASN A 47 -21.05 7.89 -2.08
C ASN A 47 -21.39 7.91 -0.59
N LYS A 48 -20.64 8.68 0.24
CA LYS A 48 -20.72 8.60 1.72
C LYS A 48 -22.12 8.77 2.30
N THR A 49 -22.99 9.57 1.66
CA THR A 49 -24.36 9.85 2.14
C THR A 49 -25.36 8.76 1.76
N MET A 50 -25.02 7.93 0.77
CA MET A 50 -25.84 6.83 0.26
C MET A 50 -25.45 5.47 0.86
N MET A 51 -24.30 5.40 1.54
CA MET A 51 -23.76 4.18 2.12
C MET A 51 -24.22 3.95 3.56
N SER A 52 -24.19 2.68 3.97
CA SER A 52 -24.26 2.35 5.40
C SER A 52 -23.01 2.88 6.12
N ARG A 53 -23.22 3.45 7.32
CA ARG A 53 -22.14 4.06 8.11
C ARG A 53 -21.02 3.08 8.45
N ASP A 54 -21.36 1.83 8.75
CA ASP A 54 -20.40 0.80 9.11
C ASP A 54 -19.55 0.36 7.90
N VAL A 55 -20.16 0.23 6.72
CA VAL A 55 -19.46 -0.10 5.48
C VAL A 55 -18.49 1.01 5.09
N TYR A 56 -18.94 2.27 5.12
CA TYR A 56 -18.08 3.42 4.87
C TYR A 56 -16.88 3.44 5.82
N ALA A 57 -17.13 3.30 7.13
CA ALA A 57 -16.07 3.36 8.14
C ALA A 57 -15.03 2.24 7.96
N ARG A 58 -15.46 1.01 7.64
CA ARG A 58 -14.55 -0.12 7.39
C ARG A 58 -13.67 0.11 6.18
N LEU A 59 -14.27 0.51 5.05
CA LEU A 59 -13.51 0.73 3.82
C LEU A 59 -12.57 1.93 3.94
N PHE A 60 -13.03 3.03 4.55
CA PHE A 60 -12.19 4.19 4.83
C PHE A 60 -11.01 3.83 5.72
N ALA A 61 -11.24 3.07 6.80
CA ALA A 61 -10.15 2.61 7.67
C ALA A 61 -9.14 1.73 6.93
N SER A 62 -9.60 0.79 6.09
CA SER A 62 -8.72 -0.03 5.25
C SER A 62 -7.88 0.79 4.28
N LEU A 63 -8.47 1.79 3.62
CA LEU A 63 -7.74 2.65 2.68
C LEU A 63 -6.74 3.57 3.41
N LEU A 64 -7.09 4.04 4.61
CA LEU A 64 -6.17 4.82 5.43
C LEU A 64 -4.96 3.98 5.88
N ASP A 65 -5.18 2.73 6.26
CA ASP A 65 -4.11 1.80 6.64
C ASP A 65 -3.18 1.50 5.47
N LEU A 66 -3.76 1.26 4.29
CA LEU A 66 -2.99 1.07 3.05
C LEU A 66 -2.22 2.33 2.68
N SER A 67 -2.83 3.52 2.79
CA SER A 67 -2.15 4.79 2.52
C SER A 67 -0.95 5.04 3.43
N ARG A 68 -1.03 4.64 4.71
CA ARG A 68 0.11 4.73 5.64
C ARG A 68 1.22 3.77 5.25
N THR A 69 0.85 2.51 5.00
CA THR A 69 1.80 1.48 4.54
C THR A 69 2.52 1.96 3.31
N LEU A 70 1.80 2.58 2.36
CA LEU A 70 2.42 3.18 1.19
C LEU A 70 3.38 4.30 1.63
N GLY A 71 2.91 5.35 2.31
CA GLY A 71 3.75 6.51 2.68
C GLY A 71 5.08 6.17 3.37
N GLU A 72 5.12 5.12 4.20
CA GLU A 72 6.37 4.63 4.83
C GLU A 72 7.43 4.17 3.81
N TYR A 73 7.03 3.65 2.64
CA TYR A 73 7.95 3.30 1.56
C TYR A 73 8.37 4.52 0.73
N GLU A 74 7.49 5.52 0.53
CA GLU A 74 7.88 6.73 -0.20
C GLU A 74 8.99 7.50 0.54
N ASP A 75 8.92 7.57 1.87
CA ASP A 75 9.97 8.16 2.71
C ASP A 75 11.31 7.41 2.58
N GLY A 76 11.28 6.10 2.34
CA GLY A 76 12.47 5.28 2.12
C GLY A 76 13.14 5.49 0.75
N TRP A 77 12.44 6.08 -0.22
CA TRP A 77 12.91 6.20 -1.61
C TRP A 77 13.62 7.51 -1.91
N LYS A 78 13.42 8.52 -1.05
CA LYS A 78 14.11 9.81 -1.11
C LYS A 78 14.84 10.03 0.22
N PRO A 79 15.99 9.37 0.45
CA PRO A 79 16.85 9.80 1.53
C PRO A 79 17.34 11.23 1.22
N ASP A 80 17.12 12.15 2.15
CA ASP A 80 17.70 13.51 2.11
C ASP A 80 19.23 13.48 1.89
#